data_AF-A0A1M6NDC9-F1
#
_entry.id   AF-A0A1M6NDC9-F1
#
_cell.length_a   1.000
_cell.length_b   1.000
_cell.length_c   1.000
_cell.angle_alpha   90.00
_cell.angle_beta   90.00
_cell.angle_gamma   90.00
#
_symmetry.space_group_name_H-M   'P 1'
#
loop_
_entity.id
_entity.type
_entity.pdbx_description
1 polymer ?
#
loop_
_entity_poly.entity_id
_entity_poly.type
_entity_poly.pdbx_seq_one_letter_code
_entity_poly.pdbx_strand_id
1 'polypeptide(L)'
;MKKKYLLLIFMLMVCFFGQSQNPEKLCVCFFQGNDYIDIKIQNRDSTYTYFKVVREGFETEEAREIAFKQYRSNLFDLPPNFYLTFIAVERPIKFDSIDEINCAATISLNEYRKNSYKRPVGTHSSLFVFIQENTDKTFLKWNVLMESIE
;
A
#
# COMPACT_ATOMS: atom_id res chain seq x y z
N MET A 1 -33.28 24.91 41.19
CA MET A 1 -33.01 23.54 40.70
C MET A 1 -32.71 23.42 39.19
N LYS A 2 -32.34 24.50 38.47
CA LYS A 2 -32.13 24.44 37.00
C LYS A 2 -30.65 24.32 36.55
N LYS A 3 -29.67 24.47 37.46
CA LYS A 3 -28.24 24.45 37.11
C LYS A 3 -27.59 23.05 37.13
N LYS A 4 -28.21 22.04 37.76
CA LYS A 4 -27.63 20.69 37.90
C LYS A 4 -27.77 19.81 36.64
N TYR A 5 -28.71 20.12 35.76
CA TYR A 5 -28.97 19.33 34.54
C TYR A 5 -28.12 19.79 33.34
N LEU A 6 -27.55 20.99 33.37
CA LEU A 6 -26.75 21.53 32.27
C LEU A 6 -25.38 20.82 32.15
N LEU A 7 -24.81 20.39 33.28
CA LEU A 7 -23.52 19.71 33.34
C LEU A 7 -23.59 18.26 32.82
N LEU A 8 -24.73 17.60 33.00
CA LEU A 8 -24.95 16.23 32.52
C LEU A 8 -25.08 16.17 30.98
N ILE A 9 -25.68 17.20 30.37
CA ILE A 9 -25.82 17.31 28.92
C ILE A 9 -24.47 17.57 28.24
N PHE A 10 -23.60 18.36 28.87
CA PHE A 10 -22.26 18.62 28.34
C PHE A 10 -21.35 17.39 28.41
N MET A 11 -21.47 16.57 29.46
CA MET A 11 -20.70 15.33 29.60
C MET A 11 -21.09 14.25 28.57
N LEU A 12 -22.37 14.21 28.17
CA LEU A 12 -22.86 13.27 27.16
C LEU A 12 -22.41 13.63 25.72
N MET A 13 -22.13 14.91 25.43
CA MET A 13 -21.59 15.31 24.12
C MET A 13 -20.12 14.93 23.92
N VAL A 14 -19.33 14.79 24.99
CA VAL A 14 -17.90 14.42 24.86
C VAL A 14 -17.73 12.95 24.45
N CYS A 15 -18.74 12.10 24.64
CA CYS A 15 -18.70 10.70 24.21
C CYS A 15 -18.98 10.49 22.71
N PHE A 16 -19.54 11.47 21.99
CA PHE A 16 -19.89 11.32 20.57
C PHE A 16 -18.78 11.73 19.59
N PHE A 17 -17.68 12.32 20.09
CA PHE A 17 -16.48 12.59 19.29
C PHE A 17 -15.38 11.54 19.51
N GLY A 18 -15.79 10.28 19.74
CA GLY A 18 -14.91 9.15 19.46
C GLY A 18 -14.71 9.04 17.96
N GLN A 19 -13.87 9.90 17.38
CA GLN A 19 -13.36 9.70 16.02
C GLN A 19 -12.79 8.29 15.97
N SER A 20 -13.38 7.44 15.12
CA SER A 20 -12.85 6.14 14.77
C SER A 20 -11.39 6.32 14.34
N GLN A 21 -10.45 5.96 15.22
CA GLN A 21 -9.01 6.07 14.97
C GLN A 21 -8.50 4.94 14.06
N ASN A 22 -9.33 4.44 13.16
CA ASN A 22 -8.87 3.49 12.17
C ASN A 22 -8.09 4.25 11.10
N PRO A 23 -6.78 3.97 10.92
CA PRO A 23 -6.01 4.65 9.89
C PRO A 23 -6.63 4.35 8.52
N GLU A 24 -6.80 5.40 7.71
CA GLU A 24 -7.25 5.28 6.34
C GLU A 24 -6.29 4.38 5.55
N LYS A 25 -6.85 3.37 4.86
CA LYS A 25 -6.09 2.35 4.14
C LYS A 25 -6.16 2.62 2.64
N LEU A 26 -5.01 2.63 1.98
CA LEU A 26 -4.95 2.63 0.52
C LEU A 26 -4.84 1.19 0.04
N CYS A 27 -5.80 0.77 -0.77
CA CYS A 27 -5.86 -0.56 -1.33
C CYS A 27 -5.37 -0.56 -2.78
N VAL A 28 -4.33 -1.34 -3.06
CA VAL A 28 -3.73 -1.49 -4.38
C VAL A 28 -4.05 -2.88 -4.90
N CYS A 29 -4.90 -2.94 -5.92
CA CYS A 29 -5.35 -4.19 -6.54
C CYS A 29 -4.47 -4.59 -7.72
N PHE A 30 -4.17 -5.88 -7.82
CA PHE A 30 -3.48 -6.48 -8.95
C PHE A 30 -3.96 -7.91 -9.20
N PHE A 31 -3.69 -8.42 -10.40
CA PHE A 31 -3.96 -9.81 -10.76
C PHE A 31 -2.73 -10.69 -10.56
N GLN A 32 -2.95 -11.98 -10.30
CA GLN A 32 -1.87 -12.96 -10.33
C GLN A 32 -1.14 -12.93 -11.69
N GLY A 33 0.20 -12.88 -11.67
CA GLY A 33 1.02 -12.83 -12.88
C GLY A 33 1.15 -11.44 -13.52
N ASN A 34 0.86 -10.37 -12.77
CA ASN A 34 1.08 -9.02 -13.25
C ASN A 34 2.59 -8.71 -13.35
N ASP A 35 3.07 -8.42 -14.57
CA ASP A 35 4.49 -8.15 -14.88
C ASP A 35 5.09 -6.92 -14.18
N TYR A 36 4.24 -6.12 -13.53
CA TYR A 36 4.62 -4.87 -12.87
C TYR A 36 4.86 -5.01 -11.37
N ILE A 37 4.67 -6.21 -10.81
CA ILE A 37 4.95 -6.52 -9.41
C ILE A 37 5.60 -7.90 -9.29
N ASP A 38 6.78 -7.94 -8.68
CA ASP A 38 7.43 -9.19 -8.29
C ASP A 38 7.13 -9.49 -6.83
N ILE A 39 6.71 -10.72 -6.54
CA ILE A 39 6.30 -11.18 -5.21
C ILE A 39 7.23 -12.29 -4.77
N LYS A 40 8.07 -12.01 -3.77
CA LYS A 40 9.03 -12.97 -3.21
C LYS A 40 8.63 -13.37 -1.81
N ILE A 41 8.28 -14.64 -1.65
CA ILE A 41 8.05 -15.27 -0.35
C ILE A 41 9.36 -15.94 0.07
N GLN A 42 10.06 -15.39 1.07
CA GLN A 42 11.38 -15.90 1.48
C GLN A 42 11.33 -17.34 2.01
N ASN A 43 10.27 -17.71 2.72
CA ASN A 43 10.06 -19.06 3.26
C ASN A 43 8.55 -19.31 3.38
N ARG A 44 8.07 -20.52 3.05
CA ARG A 44 6.64 -20.87 3.09
C ARG A 44 6.01 -20.73 4.48
N ASP A 45 6.82 -20.86 5.54
CA ASP A 45 6.35 -20.69 6.92
C ASP A 45 6.55 -19.25 7.45
N SER A 46 7.21 -18.39 6.68
CA SER A 46 7.47 -17.00 7.06
C SER A 46 6.24 -16.13 6.88
N THR A 47 6.08 -15.16 7.78
CA THR A 47 5.12 -14.05 7.66
C THR A 47 5.58 -13.01 6.65
N TYR A 48 6.86 -13.04 6.24
CA TYR A 48 7.48 -12.03 5.39
C TYR A 48 7.28 -12.34 3.91
N THR A 49 6.52 -11.46 3.25
CA THR A 49 6.38 -11.39 1.78
C THR A 49 6.95 -10.06 1.31
N TYR A 50 7.85 -10.09 0.33
CA TYR A 50 8.38 -8.89 -0.30
C TYR A 50 7.67 -8.63 -1.61
N PHE A 51 7.33 -7.38 -1.85
CA PHE A 51 6.76 -6.91 -3.10
C PHE A 51 7.72 -5.89 -3.71
N LYS A 52 8.11 -6.09 -4.96
CA LYS A 52 8.83 -5.10 -5.75
C LYS A 52 7.95 -4.61 -6.88
N VAL A 53 7.48 -3.37 -6.78
CA VAL A 53 6.67 -2.74 -7.82
C VAL A 53 7.60 -1.97 -8.75
N VAL A 54 7.56 -2.28 -10.05
CA VAL A 54 8.38 -1.58 -11.04
C VAL A 54 7.89 -0.14 -11.19
N ARG A 55 8.80 0.82 -11.22
CA ARG A 55 8.48 2.25 -11.38
C ARG A 55 8.07 2.56 -12.82
N GLU A 56 7.26 3.61 -12.96
CA GLU A 56 6.91 4.13 -14.27
C GLU A 56 8.16 4.55 -15.06
N GLY A 57 8.21 4.18 -16.34
CA GLY A 57 9.33 4.46 -17.24
C GLY A 57 10.43 3.40 -17.24
N PHE A 58 10.32 2.38 -16.37
CA PHE A 58 11.27 1.27 -16.26
C PHE A 58 10.63 -0.10 -16.43
N GLU A 59 9.53 -0.17 -17.19
CA GLU A 59 8.77 -1.39 -17.45
C GLU A 59 9.63 -2.46 -18.14
N THR A 60 10.47 -2.05 -19.08
CA THR A 60 11.26 -2.95 -19.93
C THR A 60 12.68 -3.10 -19.42
N GLU A 61 13.30 -4.23 -19.73
CA GLU A 61 14.72 -4.46 -19.44
C GLU A 61 15.60 -3.45 -20.19
N GLU A 62 15.25 -3.14 -21.43
CA GLU A 62 15.97 -2.16 -22.25
C GLU A 62 15.98 -0.77 -21.62
N ALA A 63 14.85 -0.30 -21.06
CA ALA A 63 14.78 0.99 -20.35
C ALA A 63 15.68 1.00 -19.11
N ARG A 64 15.71 -0.10 -18.35
CA ARG A 64 16.59 -0.26 -17.18
C ARG A 64 18.06 -0.29 -17.57
N GLU A 65 18.41 -1.00 -18.64
CA GLU A 65 19.78 -1.06 -19.16
C GLU A 65 20.29 0.31 -19.64
N ILE A 66 19.45 1.07 -20.36
CA ILE A 66 19.80 2.41 -20.84
C ILE A 66 20.10 3.34 -19.66
N ALA A 67 19.22 3.35 -18.65
CA ALA A 67 19.42 4.16 -17.45
C ALA A 67 20.69 3.75 -16.68
N PHE A 68 20.98 2.45 -16.57
CA PHE A 68 22.22 1.97 -15.97
C PHE A 68 23.48 2.39 -16.75
N LYS A 69 23.44 2.33 -18.08
CA LYS A 69 24.56 2.76 -18.94
C LYS A 69 24.81 4.26 -18.78
N GLN A 70 23.75 5.08 -18.73
CA GLN A 70 23.85 6.51 -18.47
C GLN A 70 24.47 6.80 -17.10
N TYR A 71 23.99 6.14 -16.04
CA TYR A 71 24.59 6.24 -14.71
C TYR A 71 26.08 5.86 -14.70
N ARG A 72 26.46 4.75 -15.34
CA ARG A 72 27.88 4.34 -15.42
C ARG A 72 28.76 5.34 -16.18
N SER A 73 28.18 6.10 -17.12
CA SER A 73 28.90 7.15 -17.84
C SER A 73 29.06 8.44 -17.03
N ASN A 74 28.28 8.63 -15.96
CA ASN A 74 28.34 9.78 -15.07
C ASN A 74 28.34 9.35 -13.59
N LEU A 75 29.51 8.94 -13.09
CA LEU A 75 29.68 8.35 -11.76
C LEU A 75 29.42 9.31 -10.57
N PHE A 76 29.09 10.57 -10.82
CA PHE A 76 28.70 11.53 -9.78
C PHE A 76 27.21 11.47 -9.42
N ASP A 77 26.39 10.80 -10.25
CA ASP A 77 24.96 10.64 -9.99
C ASP A 77 24.70 9.52 -8.97
N LEU A 78 23.47 9.42 -8.47
CA LEU A 78 23.03 8.25 -7.69
C LEU A 78 22.62 7.12 -8.65
N PRO A 79 22.77 5.85 -8.23
CA PRO A 79 22.20 4.73 -8.98
C PRO A 79 20.72 4.96 -9.28
N PRO A 80 20.25 4.63 -10.49
CA PRO A 80 18.83 4.74 -10.83
C PRO A 80 18.03 3.75 -10.00
N ASN A 81 16.99 4.25 -9.34
CA ASN A 81 16.03 3.42 -8.61
C ASN A 81 14.91 2.97 -9.56
N PHE A 82 14.73 1.67 -9.75
CA PHE A 82 13.75 1.06 -10.66
C PHE A 82 12.50 0.51 -9.97
N TYR A 83 12.54 0.28 -8.67
CA TYR A 83 11.54 -0.45 -7.92
C TYR A 83 11.11 0.31 -6.65
N LEU A 84 9.87 0.07 -6.24
CA LEU A 84 9.37 0.40 -4.92
C LEU A 84 9.23 -0.91 -4.14
N THR A 85 9.92 -1.04 -3.01
CA THR A 85 9.90 -2.26 -2.21
C THR A 85 8.94 -2.12 -1.05
N PHE A 86 8.10 -3.13 -0.86
CA PHE A 86 7.17 -3.26 0.26
C PHE A 86 7.38 -4.59 0.97
N ILE A 87 7.14 -4.59 2.27
CA ILE A 87 7.20 -5.78 3.11
C ILE A 87 5.84 -6.02 3.77
N ALA A 88 5.34 -7.25 3.68
CA ALA A 88 4.17 -7.68 4.43
C ALA A 88 4.50 -7.77 5.92
N VAL A 89 3.62 -7.22 6.74
CA VAL A 89 3.74 -7.30 8.22
C VAL A 89 3.12 -8.59 8.77
N GLU A 90 2.30 -9.27 7.98
CA GLU A 90 1.57 -10.48 8.37
C GLU A 90 1.31 -11.39 7.16
N ARG A 91 0.86 -12.62 7.43
CA ARG A 91 0.46 -13.58 6.40
C ARG A 91 -0.76 -13.07 5.62
N PRO A 92 -0.90 -13.45 4.33
CA PRO A 92 -2.07 -13.04 3.57
C PRO A 92 -3.36 -13.59 4.17
N ILE A 93 -4.39 -12.76 4.13
CA ILE A 93 -5.75 -13.14 4.50
C ILE A 93 -6.51 -13.43 3.22
N LYS A 94 -7.19 -14.59 3.19
CA LYS A 94 -8.17 -14.92 2.14
C LYS A 94 -9.52 -14.32 2.48
N PHE A 95 -10.22 -13.78 1.50
CA PHE A 95 -11.54 -13.21 1.65
C PHE A 95 -12.30 -13.24 0.32
N ASP A 96 -13.62 -13.04 0.38
CA ASP A 96 -14.53 -13.28 -0.74
C ASP A 96 -14.94 -11.99 -1.48
N SER A 97 -14.89 -10.82 -0.82
CA SER A 97 -15.19 -9.53 -1.46
C SER A 97 -14.30 -8.37 -0.99
N ILE A 98 -13.88 -7.52 -1.93
CA ILE A 98 -13.13 -6.27 -1.66
C ILE A 98 -13.91 -5.32 -0.74
N ASP A 99 -15.25 -5.37 -0.78
CA ASP A 99 -16.12 -4.53 0.05
C ASP A 99 -15.94 -4.78 1.56
N GLU A 100 -15.39 -5.94 1.95
CA GLU A 100 -15.07 -6.25 3.33
C GLU A 100 -13.86 -5.44 3.85
N ILE A 101 -13.05 -4.89 2.95
CA ILE A 101 -11.90 -4.07 3.30
C ILE A 101 -12.35 -2.62 3.32
N ASN A 102 -12.37 -2.02 4.52
CA ASN A 102 -12.60 -0.60 4.71
C ASN A 102 -11.39 0.23 4.19
N CYS A 103 -11.29 0.33 2.86
CA CYS A 103 -10.32 1.13 2.13
C CYS A 103 -10.84 2.56 1.98
N ALA A 104 -9.99 3.56 2.20
CA ALA A 104 -10.32 4.94 1.87
C ALA A 104 -10.33 5.15 0.34
N ALA A 105 -9.48 4.41 -0.36
CA ALA A 105 -9.46 4.33 -1.82
C ALA A 105 -8.96 2.95 -2.27
N THR A 106 -9.51 2.47 -3.38
CA THR A 106 -9.10 1.24 -4.06
C THR A 106 -8.66 1.62 -5.47
N ILE A 107 -7.39 1.36 -5.79
CA ILE A 107 -6.79 1.72 -7.08
C ILE A 107 -6.10 0.50 -7.69
N SER A 108 -5.93 0.51 -9.01
CA SER A 108 -5.12 -0.53 -9.67
C SER A 108 -3.62 -0.32 -9.41
N LEU A 109 -2.83 -1.39 -9.48
CA LEU A 109 -1.37 -1.30 -9.42
C LEU A 109 -0.78 -0.35 -10.48
N ASN A 110 -1.35 -0.36 -11.69
CA ASN A 110 -0.90 0.52 -12.77
C ASN A 110 -1.14 1.99 -12.42
N GLU A 111 -2.29 2.32 -11.85
CA GLU A 111 -2.61 3.66 -11.39
C GLU A 111 -1.70 4.10 -10.24
N TYR A 112 -1.44 3.20 -9.29
CA TYR A 112 -0.49 3.44 -8.20
C TYR A 112 0.89 3.83 -8.71
N ARG A 113 1.39 3.10 -9.72
CA ARG A 113 2.70 3.36 -10.36
C ARG A 113 2.78 4.73 -11.01
N LYS A 114 1.81 5.06 -11.87
CA LYS A 114 1.83 6.30 -12.67
C LYS A 114 1.73 7.54 -11.81
N ASN A 115 0.96 7.47 -10.73
CA ASN A 115 0.72 8.63 -9.90
C ASN A 115 1.76 8.80 -8.79
N SER A 116 2.71 7.85 -8.64
CA SER A 116 3.67 7.80 -7.52
C SER A 116 2.99 8.17 -6.20
N TYR A 117 1.81 7.57 -5.97
CA TYR A 117 0.73 8.18 -5.19
C TYR A 117 1.24 8.66 -3.83
N LYS A 118 1.26 9.99 -3.65
CA LYS A 118 1.60 10.59 -2.36
C LYS A 118 0.45 10.36 -1.41
N ARG A 119 0.78 9.97 -0.18
CA ARG A 119 -0.14 9.80 0.94
C ARG A 119 -1.23 10.90 0.94
N PRO A 120 -2.54 10.57 1.10
CA PRO A 120 -3.59 11.57 1.24
C PRO A 120 -3.31 12.53 2.40
N VAL A 121 -3.54 13.82 2.18
CA VAL A 121 -3.32 14.87 3.20
C VAL A 121 -4.23 14.60 4.40
N GLY A 122 -3.65 14.54 5.61
CA GLY A 122 -4.37 14.26 6.86
C GLY A 122 -4.25 12.82 7.35
N THR A 123 -3.60 11.92 6.59
CA THR A 123 -3.34 10.55 7.05
C THR A 123 -1.97 10.48 7.74
N HIS A 124 -1.94 10.05 9.01
CA HIS A 124 -0.69 9.94 9.78
C HIS A 124 0.08 8.64 9.48
N SER A 125 -0.63 7.59 9.05
CA SER A 125 -0.07 6.35 8.52
C SER A 125 -0.92 5.87 7.34
N SER A 126 -0.30 5.69 6.17
CA SER A 126 -0.95 4.93 5.09
C SER A 126 -0.58 3.48 5.34
N LEU A 127 -1.50 2.71 5.93
CA LEU A 127 -1.38 1.27 5.82
C LEU A 127 -1.69 0.94 4.36
N PHE A 128 -0.69 0.49 3.61
CA PHE A 128 -0.91 0.00 2.26
C PHE A 128 -1.48 -1.41 2.37
N VAL A 129 -2.50 -1.67 1.58
CA VAL A 129 -3.13 -2.99 1.48
C VAL A 129 -2.96 -3.46 0.06
N PHE A 130 -2.21 -4.52 -0.14
CA PHE A 130 -2.06 -5.15 -1.43
C PHE A 130 -3.13 -6.24 -1.56
N ILE A 131 -3.91 -6.17 -2.64
CA ILE A 131 -5.00 -7.09 -2.92
C ILE A 131 -4.69 -7.80 -4.23
N GLN A 132 -4.48 -9.10 -4.16
CA GLN A 132 -4.38 -9.95 -5.33
C GLN A 132 -5.74 -10.57 -5.64
N GLU A 133 -6.24 -10.36 -6.85
CA GLU A 133 -7.34 -11.13 -7.41
C GLU A 133 -6.80 -12.41 -8.07
N ASN A 134 -7.32 -13.55 -7.61
CA ASN A 134 -7.00 -14.86 -8.18
C ASN A 134 -7.98 -15.22 -9.32
N THR A 135 -7.61 -16.22 -10.12
CA THR A 135 -8.42 -16.68 -11.28
C THR A 135 -9.78 -17.26 -10.91
N ASP A 136 -9.94 -17.73 -9.66
CA ASP A 136 -11.18 -18.28 -9.10
C ASP A 136 -12.06 -17.21 -8.43
N LYS A 137 -11.77 -15.91 -8.65
CA LYS A 137 -12.43 -14.75 -8.01
C LYS A 137 -12.27 -14.72 -6.48
N THR A 138 -11.33 -15.49 -5.92
CA THR A 138 -10.92 -15.30 -4.53
C THR A 138 -9.88 -14.19 -4.45
N PHE A 139 -9.78 -13.57 -3.27
CA PHE A 139 -8.82 -12.51 -3.04
C PHE A 139 -7.82 -12.87 -1.95
N LEU A 140 -6.59 -12.38 -2.11
CA LEU A 140 -5.56 -12.40 -1.07
C LEU A 140 -5.20 -10.97 -0.69
N LYS A 141 -5.15 -10.70 0.60
CA LYS A 141 -4.82 -9.40 1.16
C LYS A 141 -3.53 -9.45 1.95
N TRP A 142 -2.62 -8.52 1.71
CA TRP A 142 -1.48 -8.24 2.58
C TRP A 142 -1.56 -6.81 3.12
N ASN A 143 -1.40 -6.66 4.42
CA ASN A 143 -1.03 -5.37 4.99
C ASN A 143 0.48 -5.20 4.79
N VAL A 144 0.89 -4.12 4.12
CA VAL A 144 2.29 -3.89 3.74
C VAL A 144 2.78 -2.53 4.20
N LEU A 145 4.09 -2.45 4.44
CA LEU A 145 4.82 -1.21 4.70
C LEU A 145 5.81 -0.97 3.57
N MET A 146 5.94 0.29 3.14
CA MET A 146 6.98 0.67 2.19
C MET A 146 8.34 0.64 2.90
N GLU A 147 9.27 -0.14 2.36
CA GLU A 147 10.60 -0.35 2.95
C GLU A 147 11.62 0.63 2.35
N SER A 148 11.68 0.70 1.03
CA SER A 148 12.73 1.42 0.31
C SER A 148 12.28 1.78 -1.11
N ILE A 149 13.01 2.73 -1.71
CA ILE A 149 12.99 3.01 -3.16
C ILE A 149 14.35 2.51 -3.65
N GLU A 150 14.35 1.46 -4.47
CA GLU A 150 15.52 0.70 -4.95
C GLU A 150 15.70 0.80 -6.45
#